data_AF-A0AB39AVK2-F1
#
_entry.id   AF-A0AB39AVK2-F1
#
_cell.length_a   1.000
_cell.length_b   1.000
_cell.length_c   1.000
_cell.angle_alpha   90.00
_cell.angle_beta   90.00
_cell.angle_gamma   90.00
#
_symmetry.space_group_name_H-M   'P 1'
#
loop_
_entity.id
_entity.type
_entity.pdbx_description
1 polymer ?
#
loop_
_entity_poly.entity_id
_entity_poly.type
_entity_poly.pdbx_seq_one_letter_code
_entity_poly.pdbx_strand_id
1 'polypeptide(L)'
;MPAVIIPATFTALIAGLKFWEDKKLLTEQQLKDRDEAINVVLEAAILTKGYLYNRRELNAEQDRGKEEELSHAWQKAANCIYRFDEQLFQSAQIKALGWADPREWVKAAQQNITVTLDTLIKQCEWLKSN
;
A
#
# COMPACT_ATOMS: atom_id res chain seq x y z
N MET A 1 24.53 -24.68 -10.79
CA MET A 1 24.20 -23.65 -9.78
C MET A 1 23.84 -22.38 -10.52
N PRO A 2 22.59 -21.90 -10.56
CA PRO A 2 22.31 -20.63 -11.21
C PRO A 2 22.48 -19.48 -10.22
N ALA A 3 23.21 -18.46 -10.68
CA ALA A 3 23.53 -17.24 -9.98
C ALA A 3 22.28 -16.46 -9.57
N VAL A 4 22.29 -15.92 -8.36
CA VAL A 4 21.28 -15.00 -7.85
C VAL A 4 21.48 -13.66 -8.55
N ILE A 5 20.57 -13.32 -9.48
CA ILE A 5 20.49 -11.99 -10.07
C ILE A 5 19.70 -11.13 -9.08
N ILE A 6 20.41 -10.27 -8.34
CA ILE A 6 19.78 -9.22 -7.54
C ILE A 6 19.35 -8.12 -8.51
N PRO A 7 18.04 -7.84 -8.69
CA PRO A 7 17.59 -6.78 -9.58
C PRO A 7 18.10 -5.42 -9.12
N ALA A 8 18.29 -4.50 -10.07
CA ALA A 8 18.83 -3.14 -9.89
C ALA A 8 17.99 -2.19 -8.98
N THR A 9 17.08 -2.73 -8.17
CA THR A 9 16.30 -2.00 -7.16
C THR A 9 17.14 -1.64 -5.93
N PHE A 10 18.29 -2.28 -5.72
CA PHE A 10 19.19 -1.97 -4.60
C PHE A 10 19.96 -0.64 -4.74
N THR A 11 20.08 -0.07 -5.94
CA THR A 11 20.82 1.19 -6.14
C THR A 11 19.96 2.42 -5.87
N ALA A 12 18.62 2.31 -6.02
CA ALA A 12 17.68 3.37 -5.64
C ALA A 12 17.58 3.58 -4.12
N LEU A 13 17.91 2.56 -3.33
CA LEU A 13 17.92 2.60 -1.87
C LEU A 13 18.91 3.64 -1.30
N ILE A 14 20.03 3.91 -1.96
CA ILE A 14 21.06 4.82 -1.43
C ILE A 14 20.73 6.29 -1.74
N ALA A 15 20.03 6.58 -2.84
CA ALA A 15 19.60 7.93 -3.18
C ALA A 15 18.39 8.39 -2.36
N GLY A 16 17.46 7.47 -2.06
CA GLY A 16 16.29 7.75 -1.20
C GLY A 16 16.65 7.97 0.27
N LEU A 17 17.70 7.29 0.78
CA LEU A 17 18.22 7.47 2.13
C LEU A 17 18.77 8.89 2.37
N LYS A 18 19.40 9.51 1.36
CA LYS A 18 19.88 10.91 1.45
C LYS A 18 18.75 11.95 1.53
N PHE A 19 17.53 11.63 1.09
CA PHE A 19 16.38 12.52 1.24
C PHE A 19 15.75 12.44 2.66
N TRP A 20 16.02 11.35 3.39
CA TRP A 20 15.56 11.15 4.77
C TRP A 20 16.52 11.70 5.81
N GLU A 21 17.83 11.74 5.53
CA GLU A 21 18.83 12.29 6.46
C GLU A 21 18.68 13.80 6.71
N ASP A 22 17.98 14.54 5.84
CA ASP A 22 17.70 15.97 5.98
C ASP A 22 16.36 16.30 6.67
N LYS A 23 15.56 15.29 7.07
CA LYS A 23 14.29 15.54 7.78
C LYS A 23 14.55 15.96 9.23
N LYS A 24 14.52 17.28 9.42
CA LYS A 24 14.16 17.98 10.67
C LYS A 24 13.25 17.12 11.56
N LEU A 25 13.57 17.08 12.85
CA LEU A 25 12.69 16.56 13.92
C LEU A 25 11.23 16.93 13.61
N LEU A 26 10.42 15.92 13.26
CA LEU A 26 8.99 16.11 13.02
C LEU A 26 8.38 16.67 14.30
N THR A 27 7.47 17.63 14.17
CA THR A 27 6.70 18.10 15.33
C THR A 27 5.78 16.98 15.81
N GLU A 28 5.34 17.04 17.07
CA GLU A 28 4.35 16.08 17.60
C GLU A 28 3.08 16.02 16.73
N GLN A 29 2.69 17.15 16.14
CA GLN A 29 1.55 17.21 15.23
C GLN A 29 1.83 16.43 13.94
N GLN A 30 3.03 16.59 13.34
CA GLN A 30 3.39 15.86 12.13
C GLN A 30 3.55 14.35 12.36
N LEU A 31 3.98 13.94 13.56
CA LEU A 31 4.01 12.53 13.96
C LEU A 31 2.58 11.96 14.06
N LYS A 32 1.66 12.70 14.69
CA LYS A 32 0.24 12.30 14.75
C LYS A 32 -0.40 12.21 13.37
N ASP A 33 -0.18 13.20 12.51
CA ASP A 33 -0.70 13.22 11.14
C ASP A 33 -0.17 12.03 10.32
N ARG A 34 1.11 11.67 10.52
CA ARG A 34 1.75 10.50 9.90
C ARG A 34 1.09 9.21 10.39
N ASP A 35 0.94 9.05 11.70
CA ASP A 35 0.36 7.83 12.29
C ASP A 35 -1.10 7.65 11.88
N GLU A 36 -1.86 8.74 11.79
CA GLU A 36 -3.22 8.73 11.26
C GLU A 36 -3.24 8.28 9.79
N ALA A 37 -2.36 8.83 8.95
CA ALA A 37 -2.26 8.42 7.55
C ALA A 37 -1.93 6.93 7.39
N ILE A 38 -1.00 6.41 8.22
CA ILE A 38 -0.66 4.97 8.22
C ILE A 38 -1.85 4.13 8.67
N ASN A 39 -2.61 4.57 9.67
CA ASN A 39 -3.80 3.86 10.13
C ASN A 39 -4.86 3.72 9.05
N VAL A 40 -5.06 4.74 8.20
CA VAL A 40 -6.00 4.65 7.07
C VAL A 40 -5.56 3.58 6.06
N VAL A 41 -4.26 3.44 5.81
CA VAL A 41 -3.72 2.37 4.94
C VAL A 41 -3.98 0.99 5.55
N LEU A 42 -3.74 0.84 6.85
CA LEU A 42 -3.98 -0.42 7.56
C LEU A 42 -5.47 -0.80 7.58
N GLU A 43 -6.36 0.17 7.77
CA GLU A 43 -7.81 -0.05 7.71
C GLU A 43 -8.23 -0.60 6.35
N ALA A 44 -7.78 0.02 5.26
CA ALA A 44 -8.05 -0.45 3.90
C ALA A 44 -7.51 -1.88 3.67
N ALA A 45 -6.33 -2.20 4.21
CA ALA A 45 -5.75 -3.54 4.14
C ALA A 45 -6.58 -4.58 4.91
N ILE A 46 -7.07 -4.24 6.11
CA ILE A 46 -7.93 -5.12 6.92
C ILE A 46 -9.25 -5.40 6.21
N LEU A 47 -9.92 -4.36 5.69
CA LEU A 47 -11.16 -4.52 4.92
C LEU A 47 -10.95 -5.45 3.72
N THR A 48 -9.84 -5.27 3.01
CA THR A 48 -9.49 -6.11 1.87
C THR A 48 -9.28 -7.57 2.28
N LYS A 49 -8.57 -7.80 3.40
CA LYS A 49 -8.34 -9.15 3.93
C LYS A 49 -9.65 -9.84 4.31
N GLY A 50 -10.58 -9.12 4.96
CA GLY A 50 -11.90 -9.63 5.30
C GLY A 50 -12.72 -10.01 4.06
N TYR A 51 -12.73 -9.15 3.04
CA TYR A 51 -13.40 -9.45 1.77
C TYR A 51 -12.84 -10.71 1.11
N LEU A 52 -11.51 -10.83 1.01
CA LEU A 52 -10.85 -11.98 0.39
C LEU A 52 -11.08 -13.28 1.19
N TYR A 53 -11.09 -13.21 2.52
CA TYR A 53 -11.43 -14.35 3.38
C TYR A 53 -12.84 -14.85 3.08
N ASN A 54 -13.83 -13.95 3.03
CA ASN A 54 -15.21 -14.33 2.72
C ASN A 54 -15.33 -14.99 1.34
N ARG A 55 -14.61 -14.49 0.34
CA ARG A 55 -14.61 -15.09 -1.00
C ARG A 55 -13.96 -16.48 -1.06
N ARG A 56 -12.86 -16.69 -0.33
CA ARG A 56 -12.07 -17.93 -0.39
C ARG A 56 -12.60 -19.01 0.54
N GLU A 57 -12.86 -18.67 1.79
CA GLU A 57 -13.15 -19.63 2.86
C GLU A 57 -14.66 -19.83 3.03
N LEU A 58 -15.46 -18.80 2.76
CA LEU A 58 -16.93 -18.86 2.88
C LEU A 58 -17.64 -19.03 1.53
N ASN A 59 -16.88 -19.14 0.43
CA ASN A 59 -17.40 -19.20 -0.95
C ASN A 59 -18.43 -18.11 -1.27
N ALA A 60 -18.29 -16.93 -0.65
CA ALA A 60 -19.16 -15.80 -0.94
C ALA A 60 -19.00 -15.35 -2.39
N GLU A 61 -20.11 -15.02 -3.04
CA GLU A 61 -20.09 -14.46 -4.39
C GLU A 61 -19.38 -13.10 -4.43
N GLN A 62 -18.98 -12.69 -5.63
CA GLN A 62 -18.39 -11.37 -5.83
C GLN A 62 -19.43 -10.28 -5.58
N ASP A 63 -19.23 -9.50 -4.53
CA ASP A 63 -20.05 -8.34 -4.21
C ASP A 63 -19.42 -7.05 -4.76
N ARG A 64 -20.03 -6.46 -5.79
CA ARG A 64 -19.55 -5.22 -6.43
C ARG A 64 -19.69 -3.99 -5.53
N GLY A 65 -20.68 -3.93 -4.65
CA GLY A 65 -20.82 -2.83 -3.69
C GLY A 65 -19.67 -2.83 -2.69
N LYS A 66 -19.27 -4.02 -2.22
CA LYS A 66 -18.08 -4.16 -1.36
C LYS A 66 -16.78 -3.82 -2.08
N GLU A 67 -16.66 -4.17 -3.35
CA GLU A 67 -15.47 -3.78 -4.14
C GLU A 67 -15.41 -2.25 -4.34
N GLU A 68 -16.54 -1.56 -4.52
CA GLU A 68 -16.61 -0.11 -4.54
C GLU A 68 -16.21 0.52 -3.18
N GLU A 69 -16.70 -0.01 -2.07
CA GLU A 69 -16.28 0.41 -0.72
C GLU A 69 -14.76 0.27 -0.53
N LEU A 70 -14.18 -0.84 -0.98
CA LEU A 70 -12.73 -1.07 -0.93
C LEU A 70 -11.97 -0.06 -1.80
N SER A 71 -12.47 0.23 -3.00
CA SER A 71 -11.89 1.27 -3.87
C SER A 71 -11.81 2.62 -3.14
N HIS A 72 -12.90 3.05 -2.53
CA HIS A 72 -12.94 4.30 -1.77
C HIS A 72 -12.00 4.30 -0.57
N ALA A 73 -11.92 3.19 0.18
CA ALA A 73 -10.99 3.06 1.29
C ALA A 73 -9.53 3.21 0.84
N TRP A 74 -9.16 2.56 -0.26
CA TRP A 74 -7.81 2.67 -0.83
C TRP A 74 -7.51 4.05 -1.42
N GLN A 75 -8.50 4.71 -2.02
CA GLN A 75 -8.33 6.09 -2.51
C GLN A 75 -8.11 7.06 -1.35
N LYS A 76 -8.85 6.90 -0.25
CA LYS A 76 -8.64 7.68 0.98
C LYS A 76 -7.25 7.44 1.54
N ALA A 77 -6.82 6.18 1.62
CA ALA A 77 -5.48 5.81 2.07
C ALA A 77 -4.38 6.48 1.24
N ALA A 78 -4.50 6.46 -0.10
CA ALA A 78 -3.58 7.14 -1.00
C ALA A 78 -3.50 8.64 -0.69
N ASN A 79 -4.65 9.30 -0.57
CA ASN A 79 -4.73 10.74 -0.30
C ASN A 79 -4.17 11.13 1.07
N CYS A 80 -4.17 10.23 2.05
CA CYS A 80 -3.59 10.50 3.37
C CYS A 80 -2.06 10.30 3.37
N ILE A 81 -1.57 9.25 2.70
CA ILE A 81 -0.17 8.83 2.82
C ILE A 81 0.78 9.54 1.84
N TYR A 82 0.27 10.22 0.81
CA TYR A 82 1.10 10.82 -0.27
C TYR A 82 2.21 11.76 0.21
N ARG A 83 2.05 12.42 1.36
CA ARG A 83 3.05 13.35 1.93
C ARG A 83 4.13 12.63 2.75
N PHE A 84 3.91 11.37 3.08
CA PHE A 84 4.73 10.64 4.05
C PHE A 84 5.48 9.49 3.43
N ASP A 85 4.84 8.74 2.51
CA ASP A 85 5.44 7.59 1.84
C ASP A 85 4.88 7.46 0.41
N GLU A 86 5.74 7.75 -0.58
CA GLU A 86 5.40 7.70 -2.00
C GLU A 86 5.07 6.28 -2.46
N GLN A 87 5.74 5.26 -1.91
CA GLN A 87 5.55 3.88 -2.30
C GLN A 87 4.20 3.34 -1.81
N LEU A 88 3.82 3.64 -0.56
CA LEU A 88 2.50 3.34 -0.04
C LEU A 88 1.41 4.09 -0.80
N PHE A 89 1.68 5.33 -1.20
CA PHE A 89 0.75 6.11 -2.02
C PHE A 89 0.48 5.45 -3.38
N GLN A 90 1.54 5.11 -4.13
CA GLN A 90 1.40 4.44 -5.43
C GLN A 90 0.67 3.09 -5.28
N SER A 91 1.04 2.32 -4.25
CA SER A 91 0.40 1.05 -3.95
C SER A 91 -1.09 1.20 -3.63
N ALA A 92 -1.45 2.20 -2.83
CA ALA A 92 -2.83 2.50 -2.48
C ALA A 92 -3.64 2.97 -3.70
N GLN A 93 -3.07 3.81 -4.58
CA GLN A 93 -3.72 4.22 -5.83
C GLN A 93 -4.01 3.02 -6.73
N ILE A 94 -3.04 2.13 -6.94
CA ILE A 94 -3.23 0.95 -7.80
C ILE A 94 -4.34 0.06 -7.25
N LYS A 95 -4.39 -0.12 -5.92
CA LYS A 95 -5.46 -0.89 -5.28
C LYS A 95 -6.83 -0.21 -5.42
N ALA A 96 -6.90 1.11 -5.27
CA ALA A 96 -8.14 1.86 -5.48
C ALA A 96 -8.68 1.62 -6.90
N LEU A 97 -7.84 1.83 -7.91
CA LEU A 97 -8.19 1.61 -9.31
C LEU A 97 -8.58 0.16 -9.60
N GLY A 98 -7.82 -0.80 -9.06
CA GLY A 98 -8.10 -2.22 -9.23
C GLY A 98 -9.46 -2.64 -8.65
N TRP A 99 -9.83 -2.12 -7.48
CA TRP A 99 -11.14 -2.42 -6.88
C TRP A 99 -12.29 -1.73 -7.64
N ALA A 100 -12.05 -0.53 -8.17
CA ALA A 100 -13.00 0.17 -9.03
C ALA A 100 -13.26 -0.58 -10.35
N ASP A 101 -12.20 -1.00 -11.04
CA ASP A 101 -12.26 -1.75 -12.29
C ASP A 101 -11.28 -2.95 -12.25
N PRO A 102 -11.79 -4.19 -12.27
CA PRO A 102 -10.98 -5.40 -12.32
C PRO A 102 -9.95 -5.43 -13.47
N ARG A 103 -10.19 -4.71 -14.57
CA ARG A 103 -9.26 -4.62 -15.71
C ARG A 103 -7.95 -3.90 -15.35
N GLU A 104 -7.98 -3.03 -14.36
CA GLU A 104 -6.79 -2.29 -13.89
C GLU A 104 -5.81 -3.22 -13.15
N TRP A 105 -6.27 -4.28 -12.49
CA TRP A 105 -5.38 -5.31 -11.91
C TRP A 105 -4.56 -6.02 -12.98
N VAL A 106 -5.15 -6.27 -14.15
CA VAL A 106 -4.48 -6.94 -15.27
C VAL A 106 -3.35 -6.06 -15.80
N LYS A 107 -3.60 -4.75 -15.95
CA LYS A 107 -2.58 -3.78 -16.37
C LYS A 107 -1.44 -3.68 -15.34
N ALA A 108 -1.77 -3.62 -14.05
CA ALA A 108 -0.77 -3.57 -12.97
C ALA A 108 0.10 -4.85 -12.93
N ALA A 109 -0.51 -6.02 -13.10
CA ALA A 109 0.21 -7.29 -13.18
C ALA A 109 1.15 -7.36 -14.40
N GLN A 110 0.72 -6.85 -15.55
CA GLN A 110 1.54 -6.76 -16.77
C GLN A 110 2.75 -5.82 -16.61
N GLN A 111 2.66 -4.84 -15.72
CA GLN A 111 3.76 -3.93 -15.37
C GLN A 111 4.70 -4.50 -14.28
N ASN A 112 4.53 -5.77 -13.89
CA ASN A 112 5.24 -6.42 -12.77
C ASN A 112 5.07 -5.72 -11.41
N ILE A 113 4.00 -4.93 -11.24
CA ILE A 113 3.72 -4.26 -9.98
C ILE A 113 3.02 -5.26 -9.05
N THR A 114 3.80 -5.97 -8.24
CA THR A 114 3.27 -6.94 -7.27
C THR A 114 3.14 -6.28 -5.90
N VAL A 115 1.94 -5.80 -5.58
CA VAL A 115 1.63 -5.21 -4.27
C VAL A 115 0.84 -6.20 -3.43
N THR A 116 1.55 -7.03 -2.66
CA THR A 116 0.93 -7.94 -1.70
C THR A 116 0.48 -7.17 -0.45
N LEU A 117 -0.65 -7.58 0.13
CA LEU A 117 -1.16 -6.95 1.35
C LEU A 117 -0.16 -7.08 2.51
N ASP A 118 0.52 -8.21 2.62
CA ASP A 118 1.49 -8.46 3.70
C ASP A 118 2.71 -7.52 3.61
N THR A 119 3.17 -7.19 2.40
CA THR A 119 4.27 -6.23 2.23
C THR A 119 3.85 -4.82 2.65
N LEU A 120 2.61 -4.41 2.33
CA LEU A 120 2.08 -3.12 2.77
C LEU A 120 1.92 -3.05 4.29
N ILE A 121 1.38 -4.10 4.92
CA ILE A 121 1.22 -4.15 6.37
C ILE A 121 2.58 -4.04 7.07
N LYS A 122 3.60 -4.79 6.60
CA LYS A 122 4.96 -4.71 7.13
C LYS A 122 5.57 -3.32 6.98
N GLN A 123 5.34 -2.65 5.85
CA GLN A 123 5.80 -1.28 5.63
C GLN A 123 5.11 -0.31 6.59
N CYS A 124 3.81 -0.44 6.81
CA CYS A 124 3.07 0.35 7.80
C CYS A 124 3.58 0.12 9.23
N GLU A 125 3.87 -1.13 9.62
CA GLU A 125 4.43 -1.47 10.93
C GLU A 125 5.83 -0.86 11.13
N TRP A 126 6.68 -0.93 10.10
CA TRP A 126 8.01 -0.31 10.11
C TRP A 126 7.93 1.22 10.29
N LEU A 127 7.02 1.88 9.55
CA LEU A 127 6.82 3.34 9.65
C LEU A 127 6.28 3.80 11.01
N LYS A 128 5.53 2.96 11.72
CA LYS A 128 5.09 3.26 13.10
C LYS A 128 6.20 3.12 14.13
N SER A 129 7.20 2.30 13.83
CA SER A 129 8.30 1.98 14.75
C SER A 129 9.50 2.91 14.63
N ASN A 130 9.54 3.76 13.58
CA ASN A 130 10.61 4.71 13.25
C ASN A 130 10.05 6.12 13.06
#